data_AF-X1HTM0-F1
#
_entry.id   AF-X1HTM0-F1
#
_cell.length_a   1.000
_cell.length_b   1.000
_cell.length_c   1.000
_cell.angle_alpha   90.00
_cell.angle_beta   90.00
_cell.angle_gamma   90.00
#
_symmetry.space_group_name_H-M   'P 1'
#
loop_
_entity.id
_entity.type
_entity.pdbx_description
1 polymer ?
#
loop_
_entity_poly.entity_id
_entity_poly.type
_entity_poly.pdbx_seq_one_letter_code
_entity_poly.pdbx_strand_id
1 'polypeptide(L)'
;GYWEAAWSGYIDGNLTNKIAYEILREQYVRALDCFNDENLEIELISFSTERLANEIMRLYINGIEDLKSENSLVFKFFQKTPDDVRKLGIAYIGQILSRLKDMEEYDLVLKRLMELWEERLRVFKNSNIDDFKREIVFFFFWFNNSIFEKGWTIDRLDEVLDLTDGSINMFSDVLDTFSKYIDEFPLKVIHCLEKIIKSQVRTDGYLLFERNYEPLLTRLLLSNEKDVREKTISLINYLGNRDLHYFRDLLD
;
A
#
# COMPACT_ATOMS: atom_id res chain seq x y z
N GLY A 1 -23.93 19.69 12.52
CA GLY A 1 -25.41 19.52 12.56
C GLY A 1 -25.81 18.30 13.39
N TYR A 2 -27.09 18.14 13.75
CA TYR A 2 -27.55 16.99 14.56
C TYR A 2 -27.25 15.62 13.94
N TRP A 3 -27.30 15.53 12.60
CA TRP A 3 -26.96 14.31 11.87
C TRP A 3 -25.49 13.91 12.05
N GLU A 4 -24.57 14.85 11.83
CA GLU A 4 -23.13 14.66 11.98
C GLU A 4 -22.72 14.15 13.37
N ALA A 5 -23.30 14.72 14.43
CA ALA A 5 -23.02 14.31 15.80
C ALA A 5 -23.51 12.87 16.07
N ALA A 6 -24.72 12.53 15.60
CA ALA A 6 -25.25 11.17 15.71
C ALA A 6 -24.43 10.17 14.87
N TRP A 7 -24.00 10.58 13.68
CA TRP A 7 -23.19 9.78 12.77
C TRP A 7 -21.79 9.49 13.32
N SER A 8 -21.11 10.50 13.86
CA SER A 8 -19.82 10.30 14.51
C SER A 8 -19.93 9.30 15.66
N GLY A 9 -20.92 9.46 16.54
CA GLY A 9 -21.15 8.52 17.64
C GLY A 9 -21.42 7.08 17.16
N TYR A 10 -22.14 6.94 16.04
CA TYR A 10 -22.39 5.63 15.43
C TYR A 10 -21.11 4.99 14.88
N ILE A 11 -20.34 5.72 14.07
CA ILE A 11 -19.11 5.23 13.43
C ILE A 11 -18.04 4.88 14.46
N ASP A 12 -17.93 5.65 15.54
CA ASP A 12 -16.93 5.43 16.59
C ASP A 12 -17.27 4.23 17.48
N GLY A 13 -18.56 3.93 17.64
CA GLY A 13 -19.06 2.95 18.60
C GLY A 13 -19.44 1.58 18.05
N ASN A 14 -19.64 1.42 16.74
CA ASN A 14 -20.16 0.16 16.18
C ASN A 14 -19.12 -0.74 15.55
N LEU A 15 -19.32 -2.05 15.76
CA LEU A 15 -18.69 -3.11 15.00
C LEU A 15 -19.57 -3.44 13.79
N THR A 16 -18.94 -3.62 12.63
CA THR A 16 -19.63 -3.93 11.37
C THR A 16 -20.61 -5.10 11.53
N ASN A 17 -21.91 -4.83 11.30
CA ASN A 17 -22.97 -5.83 11.28
C ASN A 17 -23.86 -5.58 10.06
N LYS A 18 -24.11 -6.63 9.27
CA LYS A 18 -24.89 -6.54 8.03
C LYS A 18 -26.27 -5.89 8.23
N ILE A 19 -26.99 -6.23 9.29
CA ILE A 19 -28.34 -5.69 9.55
C ILE A 19 -28.26 -4.19 9.83
N ALA A 20 -27.33 -3.77 10.71
CA ALA A 20 -27.14 -2.36 11.02
C ALA A 20 -26.71 -1.57 9.78
N TYR A 21 -25.83 -2.17 8.97
CA TYR A 21 -25.39 -1.60 7.70
C TYR A 21 -26.55 -1.39 6.73
N GLU A 22 -27.38 -2.41 6.50
CA GLU A 22 -28.51 -2.33 5.56
C GLU A 22 -29.50 -1.21 5.94
N ILE A 23 -29.75 -1.01 7.24
CA ILE A 23 -30.61 0.08 7.74
C ILE A 23 -29.97 1.46 7.54
N LEU A 24 -28.66 1.56 7.75
CA LEU A 24 -27.93 2.83 7.78
C LEU A 24 -27.15 3.13 6.49
N ARG A 25 -27.33 2.33 5.44
CA ARG A 25 -26.59 2.43 4.18
C ARG A 25 -26.64 3.82 3.58
N GLU A 26 -27.81 4.46 3.59
CA GLU A 26 -27.98 5.83 3.09
C GLU A 26 -27.18 6.86 3.89
N GLN A 27 -26.87 6.59 5.16
CA GLN A 27 -26.02 7.46 5.98
C GLN A 27 -24.55 7.34 5.57
N TYR A 28 -24.08 6.15 5.20
CA TYR A 28 -22.75 5.98 4.61
C TYR A 28 -22.64 6.71 3.26
N VAL A 29 -23.67 6.60 2.40
CA VAL A 29 -23.71 7.33 1.13
C VAL A 29 -23.67 8.83 1.37
N ARG A 30 -24.49 9.34 2.30
CA ARG A 30 -24.48 10.76 2.71
C ARG A 30 -23.13 11.20 3.25
N ALA A 31 -22.44 10.37 4.04
CA ALA A 31 -21.09 10.67 4.52
C ALA A 31 -20.08 10.78 3.38
N LEU A 32 -20.20 9.94 2.34
CA LEU A 32 -19.38 10.06 1.14
C LEU A 32 -19.71 11.31 0.31
N ASP A 33 -20.97 11.74 0.29
CA ASP A 33 -21.39 12.95 -0.41
C ASP A 33 -20.79 14.22 0.21
N CYS A 34 -20.39 14.20 1.49
CA CYS A 34 -19.69 15.32 2.12
C CYS A 34 -18.34 15.62 1.44
N PHE A 35 -17.71 14.66 0.75
CA PHE A 35 -16.44 14.88 0.05
C PHE A 35 -16.60 15.49 -1.35
N ASN A 36 -17.83 15.63 -1.87
CA ASN A 36 -18.08 16.22 -3.19
C ASN A 36 -18.05 17.77 -3.20
N ASP A 37 -17.93 18.41 -2.05
CA ASP A 37 -17.80 19.86 -1.98
C ASP A 37 -16.32 20.24 -2.16
N GLU A 38 -15.98 20.73 -3.35
CA GLU A 38 -14.62 21.14 -3.73
C GLU A 38 -14.03 22.21 -2.80
N ASN A 39 -14.85 22.90 -2.00
CA ASN A 39 -14.41 23.91 -1.04
C ASN A 39 -14.35 23.41 0.41
N LEU A 40 -14.77 22.16 0.68
CA LEU A 40 -14.77 21.61 2.02
C LEU A 40 -13.38 21.07 2.36
N GLU A 41 -12.70 21.72 3.29
CA GLU A 41 -11.50 21.16 3.90
C GLU A 41 -11.87 19.89 4.70
N ILE A 42 -11.08 18.82 4.57
CA ILE A 42 -11.31 17.54 5.28
C ILE A 42 -11.40 17.77 6.79
N GLU A 43 -10.66 18.75 7.33
CA GLU A 43 -10.66 19.12 8.76
C GLU A 43 -12.02 19.65 9.24
N LEU A 44 -12.88 20.11 8.33
CA LEU A 44 -14.25 20.55 8.62
C LEU A 44 -15.25 19.39 8.70
N ILE A 45 -14.85 18.18 8.30
CA ILE A 45 -15.66 16.99 8.46
C ILE A 45 -15.68 16.60 9.94
N SER A 46 -16.86 16.66 10.52
CA SER A 46 -17.06 16.47 11.96
C SER A 46 -17.08 15.00 12.43
N PHE A 47 -16.98 14.04 11.51
CA PHE A 47 -16.92 12.61 11.82
C PHE A 47 -15.56 12.04 11.42
N SER A 48 -15.15 10.93 12.05
CA SER A 48 -13.86 10.30 11.74
C SER A 48 -13.83 9.71 10.32
N THR A 49 -13.04 10.33 9.45
CA THR A 49 -12.80 9.86 8.07
C THR A 49 -12.04 8.53 8.05
N GLU A 50 -11.12 8.33 8.99
CA GLU A 50 -10.42 7.06 9.18
C GLU A 50 -11.40 5.93 9.52
N ARG A 51 -12.29 6.16 10.49
CA ARG A 51 -13.28 5.14 10.87
C ARG A 51 -14.24 4.85 9.74
N LEU A 52 -14.69 5.87 8.99
CA LEU A 52 -15.49 5.67 7.78
C LEU A 52 -14.76 4.78 6.76
N ALA A 53 -13.51 5.11 6.43
CA ALA A 53 -12.72 4.33 5.49
C ALA A 53 -12.56 2.86 5.95
N ASN A 54 -12.23 2.67 7.23
CA ASN A 54 -12.05 1.35 7.83
C ASN A 54 -13.35 0.53 7.75
N GLU A 55 -14.49 1.11 8.11
CA GLU A 55 -15.78 0.41 8.04
C GLU A 55 -16.18 0.04 6.61
N ILE A 56 -15.94 0.92 5.62
CA ILE A 56 -16.20 0.59 4.20
C ILE A 56 -15.32 -0.57 3.74
N MET A 57 -14.03 -0.57 4.11
CA MET A 57 -13.15 -1.70 3.80
C MET A 57 -13.56 -2.99 4.53
N ARG A 58 -14.07 -2.91 5.76
CA ARG A 58 -14.62 -4.09 6.47
C ARG A 58 -15.83 -4.65 5.74
N LEU A 59 -16.76 -3.81 5.28
CA LEU A 59 -17.92 -4.25 4.50
C LEU A 59 -17.49 -4.99 3.24
N TYR A 60 -16.46 -4.50 2.56
CA TYR A 60 -15.86 -5.18 1.40
C TYR A 60 -15.23 -6.52 1.76
N ILE A 61 -14.36 -6.56 2.76
CA ILE A 61 -13.67 -7.78 3.22
C ILE A 61 -14.69 -8.88 3.54
N ASN A 62 -15.76 -8.52 4.26
CA ASN A 62 -16.83 -9.44 4.66
C ASN A 62 -17.83 -9.76 3.53
N GLY A 63 -17.65 -9.22 2.32
CA GLY A 63 -18.51 -9.49 1.17
C GLY A 63 -19.91 -8.91 1.27
N ILE A 64 -20.12 -7.92 2.13
CA ILE A 64 -21.40 -7.21 2.29
C ILE A 64 -21.57 -6.19 1.16
N GLU A 65 -20.48 -5.56 0.73
CA GLU A 65 -20.44 -4.64 -0.41
C GLU A 65 -19.45 -5.16 -1.46
N ASP A 66 -19.75 -4.90 -2.74
CA ASP A 66 -18.91 -5.28 -3.86
C ASP A 66 -17.94 -4.14 -4.25
N LEU A 67 -17.05 -4.35 -5.23
CA LEU A 67 -16.05 -3.35 -5.62
C LEU A 67 -16.48 -2.47 -6.81
N LYS A 68 -17.34 -2.96 -7.69
CA LYS A 68 -17.44 -2.49 -9.09
C LYS A 68 -18.81 -1.95 -9.48
N SER A 69 -19.86 -2.34 -8.77
CA SER A 69 -21.21 -1.84 -8.98
C SER A 69 -21.23 -0.32 -8.77
N GLU A 70 -21.89 0.43 -9.64
CA GLU A 70 -22.07 1.89 -9.44
C GLU A 70 -22.83 2.20 -8.14
N ASN A 71 -23.62 1.23 -7.66
CA ASN A 71 -24.31 1.34 -6.39
C ASN A 71 -23.41 1.02 -5.20
N SER A 72 -22.26 0.36 -5.40
CA SER A 72 -21.35 -0.05 -4.33
C SER A 72 -20.84 1.15 -3.54
N LEU A 73 -20.81 0.99 -2.22
CA LEU A 73 -20.22 1.95 -1.31
C LEU A 73 -18.70 2.01 -1.44
N VAL A 74 -18.06 0.88 -1.74
CA VAL A 74 -16.60 0.81 -1.98
C VAL A 74 -16.25 1.54 -3.27
N PHE A 75 -17.03 1.33 -4.33
CA PHE A 75 -16.86 2.05 -5.59
C PHE A 75 -17.00 3.56 -5.37
N LYS A 76 -18.08 3.99 -4.71
CA LYS A 76 -18.33 5.39 -4.38
C LYS A 76 -17.25 5.99 -3.48
N PHE A 77 -16.70 5.22 -2.55
CA PHE A 77 -15.60 5.65 -1.69
C PHE A 77 -14.38 6.04 -2.52
N PHE A 78 -13.92 5.16 -3.40
CA PHE A 78 -12.76 5.47 -4.24
C PHE A 78 -13.03 6.56 -5.27
N GLN A 79 -14.28 6.75 -5.69
CA GLN A 79 -14.68 7.81 -6.63
C GLN A 79 -14.73 9.19 -5.97
N LYS A 80 -15.32 9.29 -4.77
CA LYS A 80 -15.70 10.57 -4.16
C LYS A 80 -14.69 11.11 -3.17
N THR A 81 -13.89 10.24 -2.55
CA THR A 81 -12.98 10.67 -1.50
C THR A 81 -11.62 11.07 -2.07
N PRO A 82 -10.96 12.10 -1.52
CA PRO A 82 -9.60 12.48 -1.92
C PRO A 82 -8.59 11.39 -1.55
N ASP A 83 -7.40 11.43 -2.15
CA ASP A 83 -6.34 10.44 -1.92
C ASP A 83 -5.95 10.32 -0.44
N ASP A 84 -6.04 11.43 0.30
CA ASP A 84 -5.86 11.51 1.74
C ASP A 84 -6.79 10.64 2.57
N VAL A 85 -7.98 10.35 2.05
CA VAL A 85 -8.95 9.49 2.72
C VAL A 85 -8.88 8.07 2.15
N ARG A 86 -8.69 7.93 0.83
CA ARG A 86 -8.50 6.62 0.17
C ARG A 86 -7.32 5.85 0.77
N LYS A 87 -6.22 6.55 1.09
CA LYS A 87 -5.04 5.96 1.74
C LYS A 87 -5.38 5.27 3.07
N LEU A 88 -6.34 5.80 3.85
CA LEU A 88 -6.70 5.26 5.15
C LEU A 88 -7.32 3.87 5.00
N GLY A 89 -8.18 3.68 3.98
CA GLY A 89 -8.76 2.38 3.66
C GLY A 89 -7.69 1.36 3.23
N ILE A 90 -6.80 1.75 2.31
CA ILE A 90 -5.70 0.87 1.87
C ILE A 90 -4.77 0.53 3.04
N ALA A 91 -4.41 1.51 3.88
CA ALA A 91 -3.59 1.32 5.06
C ALA A 91 -4.21 0.31 6.04
N TYR A 92 -5.49 0.50 6.34
CA TYR A 92 -6.22 -0.35 7.27
C TYR A 92 -6.19 -1.82 6.85
N ILE A 93 -6.48 -2.11 5.58
CA ILE A 93 -6.41 -3.48 5.06
C ILE A 93 -4.98 -4.02 5.24
N GLY A 94 -3.98 -3.27 4.79
CA GLY A 94 -2.57 -3.67 4.88
C GLY A 94 -2.14 -4.03 6.30
N GLN A 95 -2.59 -3.27 7.30
CA GLN A 95 -2.26 -3.50 8.71
C GLN A 95 -2.92 -4.75 9.31
N ILE A 96 -4.09 -5.16 8.80
CA ILE A 96 -4.81 -6.33 9.34
C ILE A 96 -4.64 -7.60 8.53
N LEU A 97 -3.98 -7.53 7.35
CA LEU A 97 -3.81 -8.64 6.42
C LEU A 97 -3.46 -9.96 7.10
N SER A 98 -2.45 -9.96 7.98
CA SER A 98 -1.99 -11.16 8.68
C SER A 98 -3.08 -11.83 9.53
N ARG A 99 -3.99 -11.04 10.11
CA ARG A 99 -5.12 -11.52 10.92
C ARG A 99 -6.27 -12.06 10.07
N LEU A 100 -6.35 -11.69 8.80
CA LEU A 100 -7.39 -12.17 7.90
C LEU A 100 -7.22 -13.66 7.55
N LYS A 101 -6.03 -14.23 7.74
CA LYS A 101 -5.75 -15.67 7.55
C LYS A 101 -6.61 -16.59 8.40
N ASP A 102 -7.09 -16.08 9.54
CA ASP A 102 -7.86 -16.85 10.51
C ASP A 102 -9.38 -16.77 10.27
N MET A 103 -9.83 -16.09 9.21
CA MET A 103 -11.25 -15.99 8.87
C MET A 103 -11.78 -17.29 8.25
N GLU A 104 -13.03 -17.66 8.59
CA GLU A 104 -13.69 -18.86 8.06
C GLU A 104 -13.76 -18.88 6.52
N GLU A 105 -13.98 -17.72 5.89
CA GLU A 105 -14.04 -17.55 4.43
C GLU A 105 -12.73 -17.01 3.83
N TYR A 106 -11.58 -17.43 4.35
CA TYR A 106 -10.27 -16.89 3.96
C TYR A 106 -10.05 -16.84 2.44
N ASP A 107 -10.37 -17.90 1.69
CA ASP A 107 -10.16 -17.95 0.24
C ASP A 107 -10.99 -16.88 -0.52
N LEU A 108 -12.22 -16.62 -0.06
CA LEU A 108 -13.06 -15.56 -0.62
C LEU A 108 -12.53 -14.18 -0.28
N VAL A 109 -12.07 -13.99 0.97
CA VAL A 109 -11.40 -12.76 1.40
C VAL A 109 -10.15 -12.50 0.56
N LEU A 110 -9.29 -13.50 0.40
CA LEU A 110 -8.07 -13.42 -0.40
C LEU A 110 -8.38 -12.98 -1.84
N LYS A 111 -9.39 -13.60 -2.47
CA LYS A 111 -9.84 -13.25 -3.83
C LYS A 111 -10.32 -11.78 -3.91
N ARG A 112 -11.11 -11.32 -2.94
CA ARG A 112 -11.57 -9.91 -2.88
C ARG A 112 -10.40 -8.95 -2.73
N LEU A 113 -9.42 -9.28 -1.89
CA LEU A 113 -8.26 -8.41 -1.67
C LEU A 113 -7.36 -8.33 -2.89
N MET A 114 -7.14 -9.45 -3.59
CA MET A 114 -6.45 -9.45 -4.88
C MET A 114 -7.23 -8.61 -5.91
N GLU A 115 -8.55 -8.78 -6.01
CA GLU A 115 -9.38 -7.99 -6.92
C GLU A 115 -9.32 -6.49 -6.62
N LEU A 116 -9.31 -6.10 -5.35
CA LEU A 116 -9.13 -4.71 -4.94
C LEU A 116 -7.79 -4.17 -5.42
N TRP A 117 -6.69 -4.88 -5.15
CA TRP A 117 -5.36 -4.43 -5.57
C TRP A 117 -5.29 -4.26 -7.10
N GLU A 118 -5.71 -5.27 -7.86
CA GLU A 118 -5.68 -5.23 -9.32
C GLU A 118 -6.50 -4.06 -9.88
N GLU A 119 -7.67 -3.82 -9.31
CA GLU A 119 -8.53 -2.70 -9.72
C GLU A 119 -7.87 -1.34 -9.40
N ARG A 120 -7.25 -1.19 -8.22
CA ARG A 120 -6.54 0.04 -7.88
C ARG A 120 -5.33 0.29 -8.79
N LEU A 121 -4.52 -0.74 -9.05
CA LEU A 121 -3.39 -0.64 -10.00
C LEU A 121 -3.86 -0.26 -11.40
N ARG A 122 -4.99 -0.83 -11.86
CA ARG A 122 -5.60 -0.47 -13.14
C ARG A 122 -5.97 1.02 -13.17
N VAL A 123 -6.55 1.55 -12.10
CA VAL A 123 -6.87 3.00 -12.00
C VAL A 123 -5.60 3.84 -12.07
N PHE A 124 -4.56 3.50 -11.31
CA PHE A 124 -3.32 4.28 -11.28
C PHE A 124 -2.61 4.31 -12.63
N LYS A 125 -2.55 3.18 -13.34
CA LYS A 125 -1.93 3.08 -14.68
C LYS A 125 -2.66 3.91 -15.76
N ASN A 126 -3.95 4.21 -15.55
CA ASN A 126 -4.78 4.91 -16.54
C ASN A 126 -5.13 6.35 -16.11
N SER A 127 -4.49 6.86 -15.06
CA SER A 127 -4.77 8.19 -14.50
C SER A 127 -3.48 8.97 -14.26
N ASN A 128 -3.59 10.25 -13.88
CA ASN A 128 -2.43 10.99 -13.39
C ASN A 128 -2.05 10.47 -12.00
N ILE A 129 -0.82 9.98 -11.84
CA ILE A 129 -0.37 9.39 -10.57
C ILE A 129 -0.33 10.42 -9.42
N ASP A 130 -0.19 11.71 -9.75
CA ASP A 130 -0.18 12.80 -8.77
C ASP A 130 -1.47 12.82 -7.92
N ASP A 131 -2.59 12.39 -8.48
CA ASP A 131 -3.91 12.34 -7.82
C ASP A 131 -4.03 11.14 -6.85
N PHE A 132 -3.04 10.25 -6.81
CA PHE A 132 -3.06 9.00 -6.04
C PHE A 132 -1.78 8.76 -5.23
N LYS A 133 -0.84 9.70 -5.22
CA LYS A 133 0.46 9.56 -4.55
C LYS A 133 0.34 9.09 -3.11
N ARG A 134 -0.61 9.66 -2.35
CA ARG A 134 -0.78 9.28 -0.93
C ARG A 134 -1.47 7.95 -0.76
N GLU A 135 -2.27 7.50 -1.73
CA GLU A 135 -2.93 6.19 -1.69
C GLU A 135 -1.96 5.06 -2.04
N ILE A 136 -1.26 5.18 -3.18
CA ILE A 136 -0.46 4.09 -3.74
C ILE A 136 0.69 3.66 -2.82
N VAL A 137 1.30 4.59 -2.10
CA VAL A 137 2.41 4.28 -1.17
C VAL A 137 1.96 3.38 0.00
N PHE A 138 0.67 3.29 0.32
CA PHE A 138 0.23 2.38 1.41
C PHE A 138 0.20 0.91 1.00
N PHE A 139 0.41 0.57 -0.28
CA PHE A 139 0.65 -0.81 -0.69
C PHE A 139 1.97 -1.38 -0.14
N PHE A 140 2.88 -0.57 0.41
CA PHE A 140 4.02 -1.09 1.18
C PHE A 140 3.57 -1.80 2.47
N PHE A 141 2.47 -1.39 3.11
CA PHE A 141 1.90 -2.16 4.23
C PHE A 141 1.41 -3.53 3.78
N TRP A 142 0.89 -3.62 2.56
CA TRP A 142 0.44 -4.88 2.00
C TRP A 142 1.60 -5.81 1.66
N PHE A 143 2.70 -5.26 1.15
CA PHE A 143 3.94 -6.03 0.95
C PHE A 143 4.48 -6.60 2.27
N ASN A 144 4.60 -5.75 3.30
CA ASN A 144 5.17 -6.14 4.60
C ASN A 144 4.33 -7.21 5.32
N ASN A 145 3.00 -7.12 5.19
CA ASN A 145 2.05 -8.00 5.87
C ASN A 145 1.41 -9.02 4.92
N SER A 146 2.05 -9.30 3.77
CA SER A 146 1.43 -10.07 2.70
C SER A 146 0.95 -11.45 3.15
N ILE A 147 -0.26 -11.77 2.73
CA ILE A 147 -0.89 -13.09 2.85
C ILE A 147 -0.97 -13.81 1.51
N PHE A 148 -0.55 -13.13 0.43
CA PHE A 148 -0.63 -13.61 -0.93
C PHE A 148 0.58 -14.49 -1.27
N GLU A 149 0.52 -15.11 -2.45
CA GLU A 149 1.68 -15.79 -3.03
C GLU A 149 2.84 -14.79 -3.18
N LYS A 150 4.06 -15.22 -2.85
CA LYS A 150 5.21 -14.32 -2.78
C LYS A 150 5.56 -13.74 -4.16
N GLY A 151 5.60 -14.56 -5.20
CA GLY A 151 5.85 -14.14 -6.58
C GLY A 151 4.88 -13.04 -7.01
N TRP A 152 3.58 -13.26 -6.78
CA TRP A 152 2.54 -12.25 -7.02
C TRP A 152 2.78 -10.97 -6.21
N THR A 153 3.10 -11.09 -4.92
CA THR A 153 3.32 -9.93 -4.05
C THR A 153 4.48 -9.06 -4.54
N ILE A 154 5.62 -9.66 -4.87
CA ILE A 154 6.80 -8.90 -5.30
C ILE A 154 6.61 -8.31 -6.70
N ASP A 155 5.84 -8.96 -7.58
CA ASP A 155 5.48 -8.39 -8.88
C ASP A 155 4.61 -7.13 -8.73
N ARG A 156 3.64 -7.16 -7.82
CA ARG A 156 2.80 -5.99 -7.52
C ARG A 156 3.58 -4.87 -6.86
N LEU A 157 4.54 -5.20 -6.01
CA LEU A 157 5.46 -4.21 -5.44
C LEU A 157 6.28 -3.53 -6.55
N ASP A 158 6.80 -4.31 -7.50
CA ASP A 158 7.60 -3.79 -8.61
C ASP A 158 6.80 -2.81 -9.48
N GLU A 159 5.53 -3.16 -9.78
CA GLU A 159 4.61 -2.27 -10.49
C GLU A 159 4.30 -0.98 -9.72
N VAL A 160 4.15 -1.06 -8.39
CA VAL A 160 3.98 0.13 -7.54
C VAL A 160 5.22 1.02 -7.62
N LEU A 161 6.42 0.43 -7.56
CA LEU A 161 7.67 1.18 -7.66
C LEU A 161 7.86 1.85 -9.02
N ASP A 162 7.39 1.23 -10.11
CA ASP A 162 7.39 1.88 -11.43
C ASP A 162 6.48 3.09 -11.46
N LEU A 163 5.27 2.97 -10.89
CA LEU A 163 4.31 4.07 -10.85
C LEU A 163 4.78 5.23 -9.97
N THR A 164 5.50 4.95 -8.88
CA THR A 164 6.00 5.97 -7.96
C THR A 164 7.43 6.44 -8.26
N ASP A 165 8.05 5.97 -9.34
CA ASP A 165 9.46 6.22 -9.67
C ASP A 165 10.39 5.92 -8.47
N GLY A 166 10.16 4.76 -7.86
CA GLY A 166 10.87 4.26 -6.68
C GLY A 166 10.62 5.06 -5.40
N SER A 167 9.70 6.05 -5.42
CA SER A 167 9.36 6.82 -4.23
C SER A 167 8.58 5.94 -3.26
N ILE A 168 9.10 5.82 -2.05
CA ILE A 168 8.46 5.06 -0.98
C ILE A 168 8.48 5.88 0.31
N ASN A 169 7.45 5.71 1.14
CA ASN A 169 7.52 6.15 2.53
C ASN A 169 8.19 5.02 3.31
N MET A 170 9.52 5.10 3.47
CA MET A 170 10.32 3.97 3.92
C MET A 170 10.14 3.70 5.41
N PHE A 171 9.46 2.59 5.72
CA PHE A 171 9.55 1.96 7.03
C PHE A 171 10.67 0.91 6.99
N SER A 172 11.44 0.77 8.08
CA SER A 172 12.50 -0.24 8.22
C SER A 172 12.03 -1.65 7.81
N ASP A 173 10.77 -1.94 8.09
CA ASP A 173 10.12 -3.23 7.88
C ASP A 173 10.07 -3.66 6.41
N VAL A 174 10.17 -2.72 5.46
CA VAL A 174 10.22 -3.03 4.02
C VAL A 174 11.52 -3.77 3.67
N LEU A 175 12.65 -3.33 4.21
CA LEU A 175 13.96 -3.96 3.98
C LEU A 175 14.03 -5.33 4.66
N ASP A 176 13.47 -5.45 5.86
CA ASP A 176 13.35 -6.74 6.56
C ASP A 176 12.47 -7.71 5.78
N THR A 177 11.42 -7.20 5.12
CA THR A 177 10.55 -8.01 4.27
C THR A 177 11.31 -8.53 3.04
N PHE A 178 12.13 -7.72 2.37
CA PHE A 178 12.96 -8.20 1.24
C PHE A 178 13.88 -9.38 1.61
N SER A 179 14.38 -9.42 2.85
CA SER A 179 15.18 -10.56 3.34
C SER A 179 14.44 -11.90 3.30
N LYS A 180 13.10 -11.90 3.31
CA LYS A 180 12.24 -13.09 3.21
C LYS A 180 11.99 -13.55 1.76
N TYR A 181 12.32 -12.71 0.78
CA TYR A 181 12.12 -12.95 -0.65
C TYR A 181 13.43 -13.23 -1.39
N ILE A 182 14.56 -12.77 -0.86
CA ILE A 182 15.86 -12.76 -1.53
C ILE A 182 16.36 -14.13 -2.00
N ASP A 183 16.05 -15.23 -1.29
CA ASP A 183 16.48 -16.57 -1.71
C ASP A 183 15.65 -17.13 -2.87
N GLU A 184 14.39 -16.71 -2.96
CA GLU A 184 13.41 -17.27 -3.90
C GLU A 184 13.26 -16.40 -5.15
N PHE A 185 13.42 -15.08 -4.99
CA PHE A 185 13.28 -14.08 -6.05
C PHE A 185 14.43 -13.06 -6.07
N PRO A 186 15.71 -13.48 -6.05
CA PRO A 186 16.86 -12.56 -5.91
C PRO A 186 16.88 -11.47 -6.98
N LEU A 187 16.54 -11.82 -8.24
CA LEU A 187 16.50 -10.88 -9.35
C LEU A 187 15.43 -9.80 -9.18
N LYS A 188 14.25 -10.17 -8.68
CA LYS A 188 13.17 -9.21 -8.42
C LYS A 188 13.52 -8.32 -7.23
N VAL A 189 14.14 -8.88 -6.19
CA VAL A 189 14.60 -8.10 -5.02
C VAL A 189 15.62 -7.04 -5.43
N ILE A 190 16.67 -7.37 -6.18
CA ILE A 190 17.65 -6.37 -6.61
C ILE A 190 17.02 -5.31 -7.53
N HIS A 191 16.04 -5.69 -8.36
CA HIS A 191 15.34 -4.73 -9.21
C HIS A 191 14.54 -3.71 -8.40
N CYS A 192 13.75 -4.17 -7.41
CA CYS A 192 13.02 -3.29 -6.51
C CYS A 192 13.97 -2.40 -5.69
N LEU A 193 15.03 -2.97 -5.11
CA LEU A 193 16.02 -2.22 -4.34
C LEU A 193 16.71 -1.15 -5.19
N GLU A 194 17.04 -1.45 -6.44
CA GLU A 194 17.63 -0.48 -7.37
C GLU A 194 16.72 0.75 -7.58
N LYS A 195 15.42 0.54 -7.80
CA LYS A 195 14.43 1.63 -7.95
C LYS A 195 14.39 2.51 -6.68
N ILE A 196 14.26 1.86 -5.53
CA ILE A 196 14.17 2.51 -4.21
C ILE A 196 15.43 3.31 -3.87
N ILE A 197 16.60 2.70 -4.05
CA ILE A 197 17.90 3.32 -3.75
C ILE A 197 18.16 4.51 -4.66
N LYS A 198 17.96 4.35 -5.98
CA LYS A 198 18.17 5.44 -6.94
C LYS A 198 17.24 6.61 -6.68
N SER A 199 15.99 6.34 -6.32
CA SER A 199 15.01 7.38 -6.01
C SER A 199 15.40 8.21 -4.78
N GLN A 200 15.80 7.58 -3.67
CA GLN A 200 16.29 8.28 -2.47
C GLN A 200 17.57 9.07 -2.74
N VAL A 201 18.58 8.46 -3.36
CA VAL A 201 19.83 9.17 -3.65
C VAL A 201 19.59 10.39 -4.54
N ARG A 202 18.64 10.30 -5.48
CA ARG A 202 18.26 11.44 -6.32
C ARG A 202 17.48 12.52 -5.56
N THR A 203 16.63 12.13 -4.61
CA THR A 203 15.70 13.04 -3.91
C THR A 203 16.35 13.68 -2.68
N ASP A 204 17.01 12.87 -1.86
CA ASP A 204 17.52 13.24 -0.55
C ASP A 204 19.05 13.37 -0.52
N GLY A 205 19.75 12.74 -1.46
CA GLY A 205 21.22 12.74 -1.53
C GLY A 205 21.89 11.72 -0.60
N TYR A 206 21.13 10.96 0.18
CA TYR A 206 21.61 9.90 1.07
C TYR A 206 20.61 8.73 1.11
N LEU A 207 20.96 7.63 1.78
CA LEU A 207 20.06 6.50 2.00
C LEU A 207 19.54 6.50 3.44
N LEU A 208 18.22 6.35 3.59
CA LEU A 208 17.63 6.07 4.91
C LEU A 208 17.94 4.61 5.28
N PHE A 209 18.29 4.36 6.54
CA PHE A 209 18.63 3.01 7.01
C PHE A 209 19.78 2.34 6.24
N GLU A 210 20.87 3.08 5.97
CA GLU A 210 22.05 2.61 5.23
C GLU A 210 22.52 1.20 5.65
N ARG A 211 22.56 0.95 6.97
CA ARG A 211 22.98 -0.32 7.58
C ARG A 211 22.06 -1.51 7.25
N ASN A 212 20.84 -1.26 6.81
CA ASN A 212 19.88 -2.31 6.46
C ASN A 212 20.04 -2.73 4.98
N TYR A 213 20.63 -1.89 4.12
CA TYR A 213 20.93 -2.26 2.74
C TYR A 213 22.14 -3.19 2.62
N GLU A 214 23.15 -2.97 3.46
CA GLU A 214 24.39 -3.74 3.40
C GLU A 214 24.16 -5.27 3.51
N PRO A 215 23.40 -5.80 4.49
CA PRO A 215 23.12 -7.24 4.55
C PRO A 215 22.40 -7.79 3.30
N LEU A 216 21.51 -6.99 2.71
CA LEU A 216 20.78 -7.37 1.49
C LEU A 216 21.71 -7.41 0.28
N LEU A 217 22.50 -6.35 0.07
CA LEU A 217 23.44 -6.25 -1.05
C LEU A 217 24.53 -7.33 -0.95
N THR A 218 25.09 -7.58 0.23
CA THR A 218 26.06 -8.66 0.46
C THR A 218 25.47 -10.01 0.10
N ARG A 219 24.23 -10.30 0.51
CA ARG A 219 23.57 -11.56 0.19
C ARG A 219 23.30 -11.71 -1.31
N LEU A 220 22.95 -10.63 -2.01
CA LEU A 220 22.77 -10.63 -3.47
C LEU A 220 24.10 -10.82 -4.23
N LEU A 221 25.21 -10.27 -3.73
CA LEU A 221 26.55 -10.51 -4.29
C LEU A 221 26.98 -11.98 -4.21
N LEU A 222 26.56 -12.67 -3.15
CA LEU A 222 26.82 -14.11 -2.97
C LEU A 222 25.88 -15.01 -3.78
N SER A 223 24.93 -14.45 -4.53
CA SER A 223 24.02 -15.23 -5.38
C SER A 223 24.79 -16.05 -6.41
N ASN A 224 24.34 -17.28 -6.68
CA ASN A 224 24.89 -18.11 -7.76
C ASN A 224 24.47 -17.62 -9.16
N GLU A 225 23.43 -16.79 -9.24
CA GLU A 225 22.94 -16.22 -10.49
C GLU A 225 23.82 -15.05 -10.96
N LYS A 226 24.38 -15.19 -12.16
CA LYS A 226 25.28 -14.18 -12.74
C LYS A 226 24.61 -12.81 -12.85
N ASP A 227 23.39 -12.76 -13.37
CA ASP A 227 22.67 -11.51 -13.61
C ASP A 227 22.37 -10.75 -12.31
N VAL A 228 22.08 -11.47 -11.22
CA VAL A 228 21.88 -10.89 -9.89
C VAL A 228 23.17 -10.23 -9.40
N ARG A 229 24.30 -10.94 -9.49
CA ARG A 229 25.60 -10.39 -9.07
C ARG A 229 25.97 -9.15 -9.89
N GLU A 230 25.84 -9.21 -11.21
CA GLU A 230 26.18 -8.09 -12.09
C GLU A 230 25.32 -6.85 -11.81
N LYS A 231 24.02 -7.01 -11.60
CA LYS A 231 23.12 -5.91 -11.20
C LYS A 231 23.50 -5.34 -9.84
N THR A 232 23.85 -6.19 -8.88
CA THR A 232 24.24 -5.76 -7.54
C THR A 232 25.55 -4.96 -7.57
N ILE A 233 26.55 -5.44 -8.31
CA ILE A 233 27.83 -4.72 -8.54
C ILE A 233 27.56 -3.37 -9.21
N SER A 234 26.69 -3.34 -10.22
CA SER A 234 26.31 -2.09 -10.89
C SER A 234 25.66 -1.08 -9.94
N LEU A 235 24.81 -1.55 -9.03
CA LEU A 235 24.16 -0.69 -8.03
C LEU A 235 25.16 -0.17 -6.98
N ILE A 236 26.07 -1.01 -6.51
CA ILE A 236 27.15 -0.59 -5.58
C ILE A 236 28.07 0.44 -6.24
N ASN A 237 28.45 0.22 -7.49
CA ASN A 237 29.24 1.19 -8.25
C ASN A 237 28.50 2.52 -8.43
N TYR A 238 27.20 2.49 -8.69
CA TYR A 238 26.35 3.68 -8.73
C TYR A 238 26.39 4.45 -7.40
N LEU A 239 26.26 3.76 -6.27
CA LEU A 239 26.35 4.36 -4.93
C LEU A 239 27.71 4.99 -4.66
N GLY A 240 28.79 4.28 -5.00
CA GLY A 240 30.15 4.82 -4.88
C GLY A 240 30.42 6.05 -5.75
N ASN A 241 29.71 6.21 -6.88
CA ASN A 241 29.79 7.42 -7.72
C ASN A 241 28.93 8.59 -7.19
N ARG A 242 28.18 8.36 -6.11
CA ARG A 242 27.32 9.34 -5.42
C ARG A 242 27.86 9.65 -4.02
N ASP A 243 29.17 9.54 -3.85
CA ASP A 243 29.90 9.79 -2.60
C ASP A 243 29.55 8.85 -1.42
N LEU A 244 28.78 7.78 -1.68
CA LEU A 244 28.49 6.71 -0.72
C LEU A 244 29.53 5.59 -0.82
N HIS A 245 30.80 5.96 -0.64
CA HIS A 245 31.94 5.09 -0.93
C HIS A 245 32.03 3.85 -0.03
N TYR A 246 31.45 3.87 1.16
CA TYR A 246 31.48 2.74 2.10
C TYR A 246 30.84 1.47 1.54
N PHE A 247 29.92 1.58 0.56
CA PHE A 247 29.38 0.39 -0.12
C PHE A 247 30.39 -0.29 -1.04
N ARG A 248 31.47 0.40 -1.47
CA ARG A 248 32.52 -0.22 -2.30
C ARG A 248 33.28 -1.29 -1.54
N ASP A 249 33.40 -1.15 -0.22
CA ASP A 249 34.04 -2.14 0.66
C ASP A 249 33.33 -3.51 0.60
N LEU A 250 32.09 -3.57 0.08
CA LEU A 250 31.37 -4.83 -0.15
C LEU A 250 31.85 -5.61 -1.40
N LEU A 251 32.66 -4.99 -2.26
CA LEU A 251 33.21 -5.62 -3.47
C LEU A 251 34.61 -6.22 -3.25
N ASP A 252 35.23 -5.96 -2.11
CA ASP A 252 36.55 -6.45 -1.71
C ASP A 252 36.46 -7.78 -0.94
#